data_AF-A0A4P9XEV1-F1
#
_entry.id   AF-A0A4P9XEV1-F1
#
_cell.length_a   1.000
_cell.length_b   1.000
_cell.length_c   1.000
_cell.angle_alpha   90.00
_cell.angle_beta   90.00
_cell.angle_gamma   90.00
#
_symmetry.space_group_name_H-M   'P 1'
#
loop_
_entity.id
_entity.type
_entity.pdbx_description
1 polymer ?
#
loop_
_entity_poly.entity_id
_entity_poly.type
_entity_poly.pdbx_seq_one_letter_code
_entity_poly.pdbx_strand_id
1 'polypeptide(L)'
;MYKTCYGKRRVYVATQEERPKPSRTEIQADLQIPQPKEETAALRDDVGRLTEAVTKYRSISSLGALEARRAALQVQAVELRSRLAPLEAGQSHVSEKEIKAIRNRWTAALRQWRLRKKLFKDVWYTITENMPTKPKHLMEDLEIDTDEAVGAVMPKT
;
A
#
# COMPACT_ATOMS: atom_id res chain seq x y z
N MET A 1 -0.35 15.81 71.38
CA MET A 1 0.89 15.91 70.57
C MET A 1 2.01 16.30 71.51
N TYR A 2 2.95 15.41 71.80
CA TYR A 2 4.05 15.69 72.71
C TYR A 2 5.28 16.13 71.91
N LYS A 3 5.94 17.19 72.37
CA LYS A 3 7.12 17.76 71.74
C LYS A 3 8.35 17.31 72.52
N THR A 4 9.20 16.50 71.91
CA THR A 4 10.46 16.07 72.52
C THR A 4 11.61 16.73 71.77
N CYS A 5 12.50 17.39 72.51
CA CYS A 5 13.68 18.04 71.94
C CYS A 5 14.87 17.10 72.12
N TYR A 6 15.36 16.54 71.01
CA TYR A 6 16.64 15.83 70.99
C TYR A 6 17.72 16.80 70.46
N GLY A 7 18.41 17.48 71.38
CA GLY A 7 19.40 18.51 71.03
C GLY A 7 18.75 19.75 70.37
N LYS A 8 19.32 20.22 69.25
CA LYS A 8 18.84 21.42 68.52
C LYS A 8 17.59 21.18 67.65
N ARG A 9 17.10 19.94 67.52
CA ARG A 9 15.96 19.60 66.66
C ARG A 9 14.72 19.29 67.50
N ARG A 10 13.56 19.80 67.08
CA ARG A 10 12.26 19.54 67.70
C ARG A 10 11.57 18.45 66.89
N VAL A 11 11.24 17.33 67.53
CA VAL A 11 10.45 16.26 66.94
C VAL A 11 9.07 16.30 67.57
N TYR A 12 8.04 16.30 66.74
CA TYR A 12 6.66 16.29 67.17
C TYR A 12 6.08 14.91 66.91
N VAL A 13 5.64 14.24 67.96
CA VAL A 13 5.05 12.90 67.88
C VAL A 13 3.63 12.94 68.48
N ALA A 14 2.71 12.21 67.85
CA ALA A 14 1.38 12.03 68.39
C ALA A 14 1.46 11.33 69.75
N THR A 15 0.79 11.88 70.76
CA THR A 15 0.78 11.29 72.11
C THR A 15 0.07 9.94 72.04
N GLN A 16 0.75 8.87 72.47
CA GLN A 16 0.22 7.50 72.41
C GLN A 16 -0.36 7.03 73.76
N GLU A 17 -0.14 7.75 74.86
CA GLU A 17 -0.56 7.33 76.21
C GLU A 17 -2.09 7.31 76.40
N GLU A 18 -2.82 8.17 75.70
CA GLU A 18 -4.29 8.21 75.72
C GLU A 18 -4.94 7.15 74.81
N ARG A 19 -4.13 6.39 74.04
CA ARG A 19 -4.68 5.31 73.22
C ARG A 19 -4.96 4.09 74.10
N PRO A 20 -6.13 3.45 73.94
CA PRO A 20 -6.43 2.22 74.66
C PRO A 20 -5.36 1.17 74.32
N LYS A 21 -4.74 0.60 75.35
CA LYS A 21 -3.79 -0.50 75.18
C LYS A 21 -4.60 -1.74 74.78
N PRO A 22 -4.17 -2.48 73.75
CA PRO A 22 -4.91 -3.64 73.30
C PRO A 22 -4.96 -4.69 74.42
N SER A 23 -6.16 -5.21 74.64
CA SER A 23 -6.43 -6.36 75.48
C SER A 23 -5.80 -7.62 74.89
N ARG A 24 -5.58 -8.65 75.73
CA ARG A 24 -5.02 -9.95 75.29
C ARG A 24 -5.87 -10.60 74.17
N THR A 25 -7.17 -10.35 74.18
CA THR A 25 -8.12 -10.82 73.16
C THR A 25 -7.95 -10.09 71.82
N GLU A 26 -7.68 -8.79 71.82
CA GLU A 26 -7.41 -8.02 70.59
C GLU A 26 -6.08 -8.44 69.95
N ILE A 27 -5.05 -8.72 70.77
CA ILE A 27 -3.77 -9.27 70.28
C ILE A 27 -3.97 -10.68 69.69
N GLN A 28 -4.89 -11.48 70.23
CA GLN A 28 -5.26 -12.77 69.65
C GLN A 28 -6.04 -12.64 68.34
N ALA A 29 -6.83 -11.58 68.16
CA ALA A 29 -7.49 -11.29 66.89
C ALA A 29 -6.47 -10.96 65.78
N ASP A 30 -5.32 -10.37 66.12
CA ASP A 30 -4.24 -10.14 65.15
C ASP A 30 -3.67 -11.45 64.57
N LEU A 31 -3.76 -12.57 65.29
CA LEU A 31 -3.39 -13.89 64.78
C LEU A 31 -4.34 -14.41 63.69
N GLN A 32 -5.53 -13.82 63.55
CA GLN A 32 -6.46 -14.14 62.48
C GLN A 32 -6.22 -13.33 61.20
N ILE A 33 -5.41 -12.26 61.23
CA ILE A 33 -5.06 -11.42 60.06
C ILE A 33 -4.43 -12.19 58.88
N PRO A 34 -3.65 -13.28 59.07
CA PRO A 34 -3.09 -14.03 57.94
C PRO A 34 -4.15 -14.63 57.01
N GLN A 35 -5.26 -15.15 57.54
CA GLN A 35 -6.34 -15.73 56.73
C GLN A 35 -6.94 -14.76 55.70
N PRO A 36 -7.48 -13.58 56.09
CA PRO A 36 -8.01 -12.63 55.13
C PRO A 36 -6.91 -12.05 54.22
N LYS A 37 -5.63 -12.03 54.64
CA LYS A 37 -4.51 -11.66 53.76
C LYS A 37 -4.28 -12.70 52.65
N GLU A 38 -4.34 -13.98 52.97
CA GLU A 38 -4.23 -15.06 51.99
C GLU A 38 -5.46 -15.09 51.06
N GLU A 39 -6.67 -14.93 51.62
CA GLU A 39 -7.91 -14.84 50.83
C GLU A 39 -7.89 -13.65 49.87
N THR A 40 -7.46 -12.47 50.34
CA THR A 40 -7.35 -11.28 49.47
C THR A 40 -6.26 -11.41 48.41
N ALA A 41 -5.18 -12.15 48.69
CA ALA A 41 -4.16 -12.46 47.70
C ALA A 41 -4.71 -13.42 46.62
N ALA A 42 -5.37 -14.51 47.02
CA ALA A 42 -5.99 -15.46 46.10
C ALA A 42 -7.06 -14.79 45.21
N LEU A 43 -7.93 -13.97 45.80
CA LEU A 43 -8.93 -13.20 45.05
C LEU A 43 -8.30 -12.22 44.06
N ARG A 44 -7.16 -11.60 44.42
CA ARG A 44 -6.45 -10.69 43.50
C ARG A 44 -5.91 -11.46 42.29
N ASP A 45 -5.35 -12.64 42.50
CA ASP A 45 -4.84 -13.48 41.41
C ASP A 45 -5.98 -13.95 40.49
N ASP A 46 -7.11 -14.35 41.05
CA ASP A 46 -8.30 -14.72 40.28
C ASP A 46 -8.87 -13.56 39.47
N VAL A 47 -8.93 -12.36 40.06
CA VAL A 47 -9.32 -11.14 39.35
C VAL A 47 -8.35 -10.87 38.20
N GLY A 48 -7.04 -11.00 38.40
CA GLY A 48 -6.04 -10.86 37.35
C GLY A 48 -6.30 -11.81 36.18
N ARG A 49 -6.43 -13.11 36.47
CA ARG A 49 -6.71 -14.17 35.50
C ARG A 49 -8.02 -13.95 34.73
N LEU A 50 -9.10 -13.59 35.42
CA LEU A 50 -10.39 -13.32 34.79
C LEU A 50 -10.34 -12.06 33.92
N THR A 51 -9.59 -11.05 34.34
CA THR A 51 -9.41 -9.82 33.56
C THR A 51 -8.68 -10.11 32.24
N GLU A 52 -7.62 -10.93 32.28
CA GLU A 52 -6.91 -11.41 31.08
C GLU A 52 -7.81 -12.24 30.15
N ALA A 53 -8.65 -13.11 30.72
CA ALA A 53 -9.60 -13.87 29.92
C ALA A 53 -10.60 -12.94 29.23
N VAL A 54 -11.15 -11.96 29.96
CA VAL A 54 -12.12 -10.99 29.41
C VAL A 54 -11.49 -10.11 28.34
N THR A 55 -10.26 -9.63 28.50
CA THR A 55 -9.57 -8.85 27.46
C THR A 55 -9.34 -9.67 26.20
N LYS A 56 -8.96 -10.94 26.34
CA LYS A 56 -8.83 -11.87 25.22
C LYS A 56 -10.15 -12.13 24.49
N TYR A 57 -11.26 -12.29 25.21
CA TYR A 57 -12.57 -12.47 24.56
C TYR A 57 -13.06 -11.18 23.89
N ARG A 58 -12.81 -10.02 24.49
CA ARG A 58 -13.18 -8.72 23.91
C ARG A 58 -12.37 -8.35 22.67
N SER A 59 -11.16 -8.87 22.51
CA SER A 59 -10.36 -8.65 21.29
C SER A 59 -10.87 -9.45 20.10
N ILE A 60 -11.66 -10.50 20.34
CA ILE A 60 -12.30 -11.29 19.29
C ILE A 60 -13.54 -10.53 18.82
N SER A 61 -13.66 -10.30 17.51
CA SER A 61 -14.86 -9.69 16.93
C SER A 61 -16.09 -10.58 17.18
N SER A 62 -17.24 -9.96 17.38
CA SER A 62 -18.49 -10.70 17.54
C SER A 62 -18.79 -11.54 16.30
N LEU A 63 -19.50 -12.66 16.49
CA LEU A 63 -19.92 -13.53 15.39
C LEU A 63 -20.65 -12.75 14.29
N GLY A 64 -21.58 -11.87 14.66
CA GLY A 64 -22.31 -11.03 13.69
C GLY A 64 -21.40 -10.07 12.91
N ALA A 65 -20.36 -9.51 13.53
CA ALA A 65 -19.39 -8.67 12.82
C ALA A 65 -18.53 -9.48 11.84
N LEU A 66 -18.17 -10.72 12.20
CA LEU A 66 -17.45 -11.63 11.32
C LEU A 66 -18.32 -12.09 10.14
N GLU A 67 -19.60 -12.37 10.37
CA GLU A 67 -20.57 -12.73 9.34
C GLU A 67 -20.81 -11.57 8.36
N ALA A 68 -20.99 -10.35 8.87
CA ALA A 68 -21.12 -9.15 8.04
C ALA A 68 -19.87 -8.92 7.17
N ARG A 69 -18.67 -9.07 7.76
CA ARG A 69 -17.40 -8.98 7.03
C ARG A 69 -17.28 -10.06 5.96
N ARG A 70 -17.69 -11.30 6.28
CA ARG A 70 -17.71 -12.41 5.31
C ARG A 70 -18.63 -12.11 4.14
N ALA A 71 -19.85 -11.64 4.40
CA ALA A 71 -20.81 -11.28 3.36
C ALA A 71 -20.27 -10.17 2.45
N ALA A 72 -19.69 -9.11 3.03
CA ALA A 72 -19.07 -8.02 2.26
C ALA A 72 -17.93 -8.51 1.35
N LEU A 73 -17.05 -9.38 1.88
CA LEU A 73 -15.96 -9.96 1.11
C LEU A 73 -16.45 -10.87 -0.01
N GLN A 74 -17.54 -11.62 0.20
CA GLN A 74 -18.14 -12.44 -0.85
C GLN A 74 -18.70 -11.58 -1.99
N VAL A 75 -19.35 -10.46 -1.68
CA VAL A 75 -19.83 -9.51 -2.71
C VAL A 75 -18.66 -8.95 -3.51
N GLN A 76 -17.60 -8.50 -2.84
CA GLN A 76 -16.39 -8.01 -3.53
C GLN A 76 -15.74 -9.07 -4.41
N ALA A 77 -15.67 -10.32 -3.95
CA ALA A 77 -15.12 -11.41 -4.74
C ALA A 77 -15.95 -11.68 -6.01
N VAL A 78 -17.27 -11.58 -5.92
CA VAL A 78 -18.16 -11.72 -7.09
C VAL A 78 -17.96 -10.57 -8.08
N GLU A 79 -17.88 -9.33 -7.59
CA GLU A 79 -17.62 -8.15 -8.43
C GLU A 79 -16.26 -8.22 -9.14
N LEU A 80 -15.20 -8.61 -8.43
CA LEU A 80 -13.89 -8.76 -9.02
C LEU A 80 -13.88 -9.86 -10.09
N ARG A 81 -14.57 -10.98 -9.84
CA ARG A 81 -14.73 -12.05 -10.85
C ARG A 81 -15.51 -11.60 -12.07
N SER A 82 -16.57 -10.80 -11.91
CA SER A 82 -17.35 -10.30 -13.04
C SER A 82 -16.55 -9.32 -13.91
N ARG A 83 -15.66 -8.53 -13.30
CA ARG A 83 -14.73 -7.64 -14.01
C ARG A 83 -13.60 -8.39 -14.72
N LEU A 84 -13.18 -9.51 -14.14
CA LEU A 84 -12.10 -10.34 -14.68
C LEU A 84 -12.59 -11.20 -15.87
N ALA A 85 -13.82 -11.69 -15.82
CA ALA A 85 -14.44 -12.50 -16.87
C ALA A 85 -14.30 -11.94 -18.32
N PRO A 86 -14.61 -10.65 -18.62
CA PRO A 86 -14.45 -10.12 -19.98
C PRO A 86 -12.98 -10.00 -20.41
N LEU A 87 -12.06 -9.80 -19.45
CA LEU A 87 -10.63 -9.69 -19.72
C LEU A 87 -10.03 -11.06 -20.07
N GLU A 88 -10.39 -12.10 -19.31
CA GLU A 88 -10.00 -13.50 -19.60
C GLU A 88 -10.65 -14.02 -20.89
N ALA A 89 -11.88 -13.58 -21.17
CA ALA A 89 -12.56 -13.89 -22.43
C ALA A 89 -11.92 -13.21 -23.65
N GLY A 90 -10.81 -12.47 -23.48
CA GLY A 90 -10.07 -11.85 -24.58
C GLY A 90 -10.86 -10.75 -25.27
N GLN A 91 -11.77 -10.08 -24.55
CA GLN A 91 -12.57 -8.96 -25.06
C GLN A 91 -11.66 -7.74 -25.26
N SER A 92 -10.85 -7.79 -26.31
CA SER A 92 -9.99 -6.70 -26.79
C SER A 92 -10.85 -5.47 -27.05
N HIS A 93 -10.57 -4.37 -26.35
CA HIS A 93 -11.24 -3.08 -26.53
C HIS A 93 -11.05 -2.45 -27.91
N VAL A 94 -10.12 -3.00 -28.72
CA VAL A 94 -9.91 -2.53 -30.08
C VAL A 94 -10.76 -3.38 -31.02
N SER A 95 -11.77 -2.76 -31.60
CA SER A 95 -12.63 -3.42 -32.57
C SER A 95 -11.81 -3.84 -33.80
N GLU A 96 -12.19 -4.94 -34.45
CA GLU A 96 -11.56 -5.36 -35.71
C GLU A 96 -11.59 -4.25 -36.77
N LYS A 97 -12.62 -3.39 -36.73
CA LYS A 97 -12.76 -2.22 -37.59
C LYS A 97 -11.63 -1.21 -37.35
N GLU A 98 -11.27 -0.94 -36.10
CA GLU A 98 -10.17 -0.03 -35.76
C GLU A 98 -8.82 -0.64 -36.14
N ILE A 99 -8.62 -1.93 -35.87
CA ILE A 99 -7.41 -2.65 -36.31
C ILE A 99 -7.26 -2.58 -37.83
N LYS A 100 -8.34 -2.83 -38.58
CA LYS A 100 -8.35 -2.74 -40.04
C LYS A 100 -8.10 -1.33 -40.53
N ALA A 101 -8.67 -0.31 -39.88
CA ALA A 101 -8.43 1.09 -40.23
C ALA A 101 -6.96 1.47 -40.04
N ILE A 102 -6.33 1.06 -38.92
CA ILE A 102 -4.91 1.30 -38.64
C ILE A 102 -4.04 0.58 -39.68
N ARG A 103 -4.31 -0.69 -39.98
CA ARG A 103 -3.59 -1.45 -41.02
C ARG A 103 -3.71 -0.80 -42.40
N ASN A 104 -4.91 -0.37 -42.78
CA ASN A 104 -5.13 0.30 -44.06
C ASN A 104 -4.35 1.62 -44.14
N ARG A 105 -4.38 2.44 -43.08
CA ARG A 105 -3.58 3.68 -43.02
C ARG A 105 -2.09 3.40 -43.14
N TRP A 106 -1.60 2.39 -42.42
CA TRP A 106 -0.21 1.95 -42.49
C TRP A 106 0.20 1.54 -43.91
N THR A 107 -0.59 0.67 -44.56
CA THR A 107 -0.31 0.23 -45.94
C THR A 107 -0.37 1.38 -46.96
N ALA A 108 -1.32 2.29 -46.81
CA ALA A 108 -1.43 3.47 -47.66
C ALA A 108 -0.21 4.39 -47.49
N ALA A 109 0.22 4.65 -46.25
CA ALA A 109 1.41 5.44 -45.96
C ALA A 109 2.67 4.81 -46.57
N LEU A 110 2.86 3.49 -46.45
CA LEU A 110 4.00 2.79 -47.08
C LEU A 110 3.96 2.87 -48.60
N ARG A 111 2.78 2.75 -49.22
CA ARG A 111 2.64 2.92 -50.67
C ARG A 111 3.01 4.32 -51.12
N GLN A 112 2.56 5.34 -50.38
CA GLN A 112 2.88 6.74 -50.66
C GLN A 112 4.37 7.02 -50.51
N TRP A 113 5.01 6.48 -49.46
CA TRP A 113 6.46 6.60 -49.27
C TRP A 113 7.23 6.01 -50.46
N ARG A 114 6.89 4.80 -50.90
CA ARG A 114 7.50 4.15 -52.08
C ARG A 114 7.31 4.96 -53.37
N LEU A 115 6.08 5.41 -53.63
CA LEU A 115 5.74 6.16 -54.83
C LEU A 115 6.50 7.49 -54.88
N ARG A 116 6.46 8.26 -53.79
CA ARG A 116 7.12 9.57 -53.70
C ARG A 116 8.63 9.45 -53.80
N LYS A 117 9.23 8.45 -53.13
CA LYS A 117 10.67 8.17 -53.25
C LYS A 117 11.05 7.84 -54.69
N LYS A 118 10.25 7.03 -55.38
CA LYS A 118 10.48 6.69 -56.79
C LYS A 118 10.38 7.93 -57.69
N LEU A 119 9.28 8.68 -57.60
CA LEU A 119 9.08 9.89 -58.41
C LEU A 119 10.18 10.92 -58.21
N PHE A 120 10.59 11.14 -56.95
CA PHE A 120 11.70 12.02 -56.65
C PHE A 120 12.98 11.55 -57.33
N LYS A 121 13.33 10.25 -57.23
CA LYS A 121 14.51 9.69 -57.91
C LYS A 121 14.43 9.83 -59.42
N ASP A 122 13.30 9.52 -60.04
CA ASP A 122 13.12 9.59 -61.50
C ASP A 122 13.35 11.02 -62.01
N VAL A 123 12.75 12.02 -61.34
CA VAL A 123 12.95 13.44 -61.66
C VAL A 123 14.39 13.88 -61.40
N TRP A 124 14.94 13.47 -60.26
CA TRP A 124 16.31 13.81 -59.88
C TRP A 124 17.35 13.30 -60.88
N TYR A 125 17.21 12.04 -61.33
CA TYR A 125 18.08 11.47 -62.35
C TYR A 125 17.94 12.21 -63.68
N THR A 126 16.70 12.51 -64.10
CA THR A 126 16.45 13.27 -65.34
C THR A 126 17.15 14.64 -65.34
N ILE A 127 17.10 15.35 -64.21
CA ILE A 127 17.75 16.67 -64.07
C ILE A 127 19.27 16.52 -64.04
N THR A 128 19.78 15.48 -63.38
CA THR A 128 21.22 15.33 -63.12
C THR A 128 21.99 14.55 -64.17
N GLU A 129 21.30 13.94 -65.15
CA GLU A 129 21.90 13.10 -66.20
C GLU A 129 22.91 13.85 -67.08
N ASN A 130 22.64 15.13 -67.38
CA ASN A 130 23.49 15.97 -68.24
C ASN A 130 24.25 17.06 -67.47
N MET A 131 24.29 16.97 -66.13
CA MET A 131 24.94 17.98 -65.30
C MET A 131 26.45 17.72 -65.17
N PRO A 132 27.30 18.75 -65.21
CA PRO A 132 28.74 18.61 -65.06
C PRO A 132 29.16 18.32 -63.60
N THR A 133 28.28 18.56 -62.63
CA THR A 133 28.53 18.38 -61.19
C THR A 133 28.04 17.02 -60.70
N LYS A 134 28.69 16.50 -59.64
CA LYS A 134 28.26 15.22 -59.05
C LYS A 134 26.87 15.39 -58.41
N PRO A 135 25.89 14.52 -58.71
CA PRO A 135 24.53 14.63 -58.18
C PRO A 135 24.44 14.65 -56.65
N LYS A 136 25.39 14.01 -55.95
CA LYS A 136 25.41 13.98 -54.48
C LYS A 136 25.71 15.33 -53.84
N HIS A 137 26.66 16.09 -54.40
CA HIS A 137 26.98 17.43 -53.89
C HIS A 137 25.80 18.38 -54.08
N LEU A 138 25.07 18.24 -55.19
CA LEU A 138 23.85 19.01 -55.40
C LEU A 138 22.73 18.64 -54.39
N MET A 139 22.63 17.37 -53.95
CA MET A 139 21.69 17.01 -52.89
C MET A 139 22.08 17.67 -51.55
N GLU A 140 23.38 17.72 -51.24
CA GLU A 140 23.91 18.38 -50.03
C GLU A 140 23.65 19.90 -50.08
N ASP A 141 23.94 20.55 -51.22
CA ASP A 141 23.72 21.98 -51.43
C ASP A 141 22.24 22.37 -51.36
N LEU A 142 21.33 21.46 -51.75
CA LEU A 142 19.88 21.64 -51.67
C LEU A 142 19.27 21.14 -50.36
N GLU A 143 20.10 20.71 -49.40
CA GLU A 143 19.67 20.20 -48.08
C GLU A 143 18.66 19.04 -48.19
N ILE A 144 18.86 18.15 -49.16
CA ILE A 144 17.98 17.01 -49.39
C ILE A 144 18.47 15.81 -48.58
N ASP A 145 17.75 15.51 -47.50
CA ASP A 145 17.97 14.31 -46.71
C ASP A 145 17.33 13.07 -47.35
N THR A 146 18.14 12.01 -47.49
CA THR A 146 17.68 10.70 -47.95
C THR A 146 17.22 9.84 -46.77
N ASP A 147 16.35 8.85 -47.03
CA ASP A 147 15.94 7.88 -46.01
C ASP A 147 17.15 7.26 -45.31
N GLU A 148 18.21 6.98 -46.07
CA GLU A 148 19.45 6.39 -45.55
C GLU A 148 20.21 7.36 -44.64
N ALA A 149 20.18 8.67 -44.93
CA ALA A 149 20.83 9.71 -44.11
C ALA A 149 20.15 9.91 -42.75
N VAL A 150 18.82 9.79 -42.69
CA VAL A 150 18.05 9.91 -41.44
C VAL A 150 17.82 8.57 -40.72
N GLY A 151 18.41 7.48 -41.22
CA GLY A 151 18.25 6.14 -40.64
C GLY A 151 16.85 5.53 -40.80
N ALA A 152 16.04 6.04 -41.73
CA ALA A 152 14.72 5.51 -42.02
C ALA A 152 14.83 4.21 -42.83
N VAL A 153 14.42 3.09 -42.22
CA VAL A 153 14.41 1.79 -42.87
C VAL A 153 13.00 1.47 -43.35
N MET A 154 12.82 1.38 -44.66
CA MET A 154 11.55 0.93 -45.22
C MET A 154 11.34 -0.57 -44.90
N PRO A 155 10.19 -0.96 -44.33
CA PRO A 155 9.89 -2.35 -44.06
C PRO A 155 9.97 -3.18 -45.35
N LYS A 156 10.72 -4.29 -45.30
CA LYS A 156 10.70 -5.30 -46.36
C LYS A 156 9.29 -5.89 -46.42
N THR A 157 8.75 -6.00 -47.64
CA THR A 157 7.42 -6.57 -47.87
C THR A 157 7.45 -8.06 -47.60
#